data_AF-A0A0M0H9L1-F1
#
_entry.id   AF-A0A0M0H9L1-F1
#
_cell.length_a   1.000
_cell.length_b   1.000
_cell.length_c   1.000
_cell.angle_alpha   90.00
_cell.angle_beta   90.00
_cell.angle_gamma   90.00
#
_symmetry.space_group_name_H-M   'P 1'
#
loop_
_entity.id
_entity.type
_entity.pdbx_description
1 polymer ?
#
loop_
_entity_poly.entity_id
_entity_poly.type
_entity_poly.pdbx_seq_one_letter_code
_entity_poly.pdbx_strand_id
1 'polypeptide(L)'
;MNLRNGSAAEGAGFNHVLDRHFNPSKNASQFTVTPNELKTILQSKEVVKTPVTRALQAEIKLPDGTTQIQARYVREVTLNSNIGIDKFSGSPTNVMTVLTDKYGNLVTTTPGVIK
;
A
#
# COMPACT_ATOMS: atom_id res chain seq x y z
N MET A 1 6.15 6.71 8.70
CA MET A 1 5.93 5.29 8.35
C MET A 1 7.26 4.64 8.02
N ASN A 2 7.48 3.39 8.43
CA ASN A 2 8.69 2.64 8.05
C ASN A 2 8.48 1.93 6.70
N LEU A 3 9.21 2.34 5.66
CA LEU A 3 9.08 1.83 4.29
C LEU A 3 9.96 0.60 4.03
N ARG A 4 10.05 -0.32 4.98
CA ARG A 4 10.88 -1.54 4.91
C ARG A 4 10.89 -2.16 3.50
N ASN A 5 12.03 -2.70 3.09
CA ASN A 5 12.20 -3.24 1.73
C ASN A 5 11.18 -4.34 1.42
N GLY A 6 11.09 -5.38 2.25
CA GLY A 6 10.21 -6.52 2.02
C GLY A 6 10.42 -7.20 0.66
N SER A 7 9.44 -7.96 0.18
CA SER A 7 9.51 -8.64 -1.12
C SER A 7 8.13 -8.96 -1.70
N ALA A 8 8.07 -9.24 -3.01
CA ALA A 8 6.86 -9.69 -3.67
C ALA A 8 6.33 -11.01 -3.09
N ALA A 9 7.22 -11.95 -2.74
CA ALA A 9 6.86 -13.24 -2.15
C ALA A 9 6.25 -13.11 -0.74
N GLU A 10 6.77 -12.17 0.05
CA GLU A 10 6.20 -11.83 1.36
C GLU A 10 4.83 -11.15 1.23
N GLY A 11 4.54 -10.53 0.08
CA GLY A 11 3.35 -9.73 -0.12
C GLY A 11 3.35 -8.44 0.72
N ALA A 12 4.55 -7.96 1.08
CA ALA A 12 4.68 -6.81 1.96
C ALA A 12 5.98 -6.02 1.75
N GLY A 13 5.97 -4.74 2.14
CA GLY A 13 7.09 -3.81 2.00
C GLY A 13 7.15 -3.09 0.66
N PHE A 14 8.14 -2.20 0.49
CA PHE A 14 8.22 -1.34 -0.68
C PHE A 14 8.52 -2.11 -1.98
N ASN A 15 9.30 -3.19 -1.93
CA ASN A 15 9.55 -4.04 -3.09
C ASN A 15 8.28 -4.76 -3.57
N HIS A 16 7.36 -5.09 -2.66
CA HIS A 16 6.04 -5.59 -3.04
C HIS A 16 5.22 -4.53 -3.78
N VAL A 17 5.28 -3.27 -3.32
CA VAL A 17 4.62 -2.14 -4.01
C VAL A 17 5.18 -1.95 -5.41
N LEU A 18 6.51 -2.03 -5.58
CA LEU A 18 7.15 -1.97 -6.89
C LEU A 18 6.70 -3.11 -7.80
N ASP A 19 6.74 -4.37 -7.32
CA ASP A 19 6.29 -5.52 -8.13
C ASP A 19 4.82 -5.40 -8.55
N ARG A 20 3.96 -4.86 -7.68
CA ARG A 20 2.50 -4.92 -7.88
C ARG A 20 1.89 -3.68 -8.53
N HIS A 21 2.37 -2.50 -8.15
CA HIS A 21 1.75 -1.20 -8.46
C HIS A 21 2.63 -0.29 -9.35
N PHE A 22 3.82 -0.76 -9.75
CA PHE A 22 4.68 -0.15 -10.77
C PHE A 22 5.00 -1.11 -11.91
N ASN A 23 4.23 -2.20 -12.02
CA ASN A 23 4.42 -3.20 -13.05
C ASN A 23 3.13 -3.30 -13.87
N PRO A 24 3.12 -2.77 -15.10
CA PRO A 24 1.91 -2.70 -15.92
C PRO A 24 1.38 -4.07 -16.34
N SER A 25 2.17 -5.15 -16.19
CA SER A 25 1.69 -6.51 -16.42
C SER A 25 0.77 -7.04 -15.30
N LYS A 26 0.77 -6.39 -14.13
CA LYS A 26 -0.06 -6.81 -13.00
C LYS A 26 -1.44 -6.21 -13.13
N ASN A 27 -2.44 -7.05 -12.93
CA ASN A 27 -3.84 -6.63 -12.86
C ASN A 27 -4.14 -5.96 -11.51
N ALA A 28 -3.61 -4.76 -11.26
CA ALA A 28 -3.78 -3.94 -10.05
C ALA A 28 -3.77 -2.45 -10.39
N SER A 29 -4.24 -1.59 -9.47
CA SER A 29 -4.10 -0.13 -9.61
C SER A 29 -2.61 0.23 -9.75
N GLN A 30 -2.28 1.19 -10.63
CA GLN A 30 -0.89 1.52 -10.95
C GLN A 30 -0.57 2.96 -10.55
N PHE A 31 0.56 3.17 -9.87
CA PHE A 31 1.06 4.52 -9.61
C PHE A 31 1.56 5.16 -10.91
N THR A 32 1.29 6.45 -11.06
CA THR A 32 1.81 7.28 -12.16
C THR A 32 2.94 8.21 -11.68
N VAL A 33 3.01 8.49 -10.38
CA VAL A 33 4.18 9.10 -9.75
C VAL A 33 5.35 8.12 -9.75
N THR A 34 6.57 8.61 -9.65
CA THR A 34 7.77 7.77 -9.52
C THR A 34 7.84 7.07 -8.16
N PRO A 35 8.61 5.97 -8.02
CA PRO A 35 8.85 5.34 -6.73
C PRO A 35 9.41 6.28 -5.66
N ASN A 36 10.29 7.22 -6.04
CA ASN A 36 10.88 8.17 -5.10
C ASN A 36 9.87 9.21 -4.63
N GLU A 37 9.01 9.72 -5.53
CA GLU A 37 7.89 10.58 -5.15
C GLU A 37 6.93 9.84 -4.21
N LEU A 38 6.60 8.57 -4.48
CA LEU A 38 5.77 7.78 -3.60
C LEU A 38 6.38 7.63 -2.20
N LYS A 39 7.69 7.38 -2.08
CA LYS A 39 8.36 7.33 -0.76
C LYS A 39 8.21 8.64 -0.01
N THR A 40 8.44 9.77 -0.68
CA THR A 40 8.26 11.11 -0.11
C THR A 40 6.83 11.34 0.36
N ILE A 41 5.84 10.97 -0.46
CA ILE A 41 4.42 11.06 -0.12
C ILE A 41 4.11 10.21 1.13
N LEU A 42 4.51 8.95 1.17
CA LEU A 42 4.25 8.03 2.29
C LEU A 42 4.89 8.48 3.61
N GLN A 43 5.95 9.29 3.55
CA GLN A 43 6.64 9.84 4.71
C GLN A 43 6.19 11.27 5.06
N SER A 44 5.32 11.87 4.25
CA SER A 44 4.77 13.20 4.50
C SER A 44 3.97 13.24 5.81
N LYS A 45 3.95 14.42 6.45
CA LYS A 45 3.16 14.63 7.68
C LYS A 45 1.67 14.38 7.45
N GLU A 46 1.17 14.70 6.25
CA GLU A 46 -0.21 14.47 5.85
C GLU A 46 -0.54 12.98 5.92
N VAL A 47 0.18 12.13 5.19
CA VAL A 47 -0.06 10.67 5.15
C VAL A 47 0.16 10.02 6.52
N VAL A 48 1.21 10.42 7.25
CA VAL A 48 1.52 9.80 8.55
C VAL A 48 0.49 10.16 9.62
N LYS A 49 -0.14 11.34 9.53
CA LYS A 49 -1.16 11.79 10.49
C LYS A 49 -2.58 11.38 10.12
N THR A 50 -2.86 11.01 8.87
CA THR A 50 -4.17 10.47 8.48
C THR A 50 -4.56 9.32 9.39
N PRO A 51 -5.74 9.30 10.03
CA PRO A 51 -6.12 8.27 10.99
C PRO A 51 -6.30 6.88 10.35
N VAL A 52 -6.20 5.84 11.17
CA VAL A 52 -6.58 4.48 10.74
C VAL A 52 -8.10 4.44 10.71
N THR A 53 -8.68 4.01 9.59
CA THR A 53 -10.14 3.93 9.43
C THR A 53 -10.69 2.53 9.76
N ARG A 54 -9.88 1.49 9.54
CA ARG A 54 -10.23 0.09 9.87
C ARG A 54 -8.98 -0.80 10.00
N ALA A 55 -9.16 -1.99 10.56
CA ALA A 55 -8.18 -3.06 10.54
C ALA A 55 -8.73 -4.26 9.76
N LEU A 56 -7.91 -4.82 8.86
CA LEU A 56 -8.23 -6.04 8.12
C LEU A 56 -7.42 -7.20 8.67
N GLN A 57 -8.03 -8.36 8.86
CA GLN A 57 -7.31 -9.57 9.21
C GLN A 57 -6.82 -10.26 7.94
N ALA A 58 -5.53 -10.57 7.88
CA ALA A 58 -4.93 -11.32 6.79
C ALA A 58 -4.25 -12.56 7.33
N GLU A 59 -4.56 -13.70 6.74
CA GLU A 59 -3.83 -14.93 6.95
C GLU A 59 -2.48 -14.86 6.22
N ILE A 60 -1.40 -15.06 6.97
CA ILE A 60 -0.03 -15.10 6.47
C ILE A 60 0.51 -16.50 6.71
N LYS A 61 0.96 -17.16 5.63
CA LYS A 61 1.65 -18.45 5.74
C LYS A 61 3.12 -18.21 6.11
N LEU A 62 3.56 -18.81 7.21
CA LEU A 62 4.93 -18.74 7.69
C LEU A 62 5.80 -19.80 6.99
N PRO A 63 7.14 -19.64 7.01
CA PRO A 63 8.06 -20.59 6.38
C PRO A 63 7.95 -22.02 6.91
N ASP A 64 7.51 -22.21 8.15
CA ASP A 64 7.27 -23.51 8.78
C ASP A 64 5.94 -24.17 8.34
N GLY A 65 5.19 -23.51 7.45
CA GLY A 65 3.92 -23.99 6.91
C GLY A 65 2.69 -23.62 7.74
N THR A 66 2.87 -22.99 8.91
CA THR A 66 1.76 -22.54 9.75
C THR A 66 1.13 -21.25 9.22
N THR A 67 -0.11 -20.97 9.63
CA THR A 67 -0.81 -19.73 9.29
C THR A 67 -0.92 -18.85 10.52
N GLN A 68 -0.59 -17.56 10.37
CA GLN A 68 -0.78 -16.54 11.38
C GLN A 68 -1.77 -15.49 10.87
N ILE A 69 -2.74 -15.11 11.70
CA ILE A 69 -3.59 -13.94 11.42
C ILE A 69 -2.83 -12.68 11.83
N GLN A 70 -2.63 -11.78 10.88
CA GLN A 70 -2.04 -10.47 11.11
C GLN A 70 -3.02 -9.35 10.75
N ALA A 71 -3.17 -8.38 11.65
CA ALA A 71 -3.95 -7.18 11.40
C ALA A 71 -3.18 -6.23 10.45
N ARG A 72 -3.89 -5.69 9.46
CA ARG A 72 -3.45 -4.64 8.55
C ARG A 72 -4.27 -3.38 8.81
N TYR A 73 -3.61 -2.32 9.27
CA TYR A 73 -4.24 -1.06 9.61
C TYR A 73 -4.33 -0.19 8.36
N VAL A 74 -5.57 0.13 7.98
CA VAL A 74 -5.91 0.82 6.73
C VAL A 74 -6.01 2.32 7.00
N ARG A 75 -5.36 3.10 6.14
CA ARG A 75 -5.53 4.55 6.02
C ARG A 75 -5.96 4.86 4.60
N GLU A 76 -6.95 5.70 4.44
CA GLU A 76 -7.36 6.25 3.14
C GLU A 76 -6.98 7.72 3.12
N VAL A 77 -6.09 8.09 2.20
CA VAL A 77 -5.54 9.43 2.08
C VAL A 77 -6.03 10.05 0.78
N THR A 78 -6.55 11.27 0.83
CA THR A 78 -6.85 12.07 -0.36
C THR A 78 -5.77 13.12 -0.52
N LEU A 79 -5.08 13.13 -1.66
CA LEU A 79 -3.98 14.04 -1.96
C LEU A 79 -4.42 15.17 -2.88
N ASN A 80 -3.57 16.20 -3.04
CA ASN A 80 -3.87 17.37 -3.88
C ASN A 80 -3.68 17.14 -5.39
N SER A 81 -3.14 15.99 -5.78
CA SER A 81 -2.90 15.64 -7.18
C SER A 81 -3.14 14.14 -7.43
N ASN A 82 -3.42 13.80 -8.69
CA ASN A 82 -3.54 12.41 -9.09
C ASN A 82 -2.19 11.70 -8.94
N ILE A 83 -2.21 10.53 -8.30
CA ILE A 83 -1.01 9.73 -8.01
C ILE A 83 -0.95 8.41 -8.78
N GLY A 84 -2.05 8.04 -9.44
CA GLY A 84 -2.14 6.76 -10.14
C GLY A 84 -3.47 6.57 -10.83
N ILE A 85 -3.63 5.39 -11.41
CA ILE A 85 -4.87 4.89 -12.02
C ILE A 85 -5.46 3.83 -11.11
N ASP A 86 -6.71 4.03 -10.69
CA ASP A 86 -7.47 3.00 -9.97
C ASP A 86 -7.94 1.93 -10.96
N LYS A 87 -7.58 0.67 -10.70
CA LYS A 87 -7.96 -0.46 -11.57
C LYS A 87 -9.47 -0.63 -11.69
N PHE A 88 -10.23 -0.33 -10.64
CA PHE A 88 -11.68 -0.59 -10.66
C PHE A 88 -12.44 0.43 -11.52
N SER A 89 -12.01 1.69 -11.51
CA SER A 89 -12.60 2.76 -12.32
C SER A 89 -11.90 3.00 -13.66
N GLY A 90 -10.66 2.51 -13.83
CA GLY A 90 -9.82 2.82 -14.99
C GLY A 90 -9.41 4.30 -15.08
N SER A 91 -9.67 5.08 -14.03
CA SER A 91 -9.55 6.54 -14.05
C SER A 91 -8.39 7.02 -13.16
N PRO A 92 -7.80 8.19 -13.47
CA PRO A 92 -6.87 8.84 -12.56
C PRO A 92 -7.48 9.08 -11.18
N THR A 93 -6.68 8.89 -10.14
CA THR A 93 -7.11 9.08 -8.75
C THR A 93 -6.04 9.78 -7.92
N ASN A 94 -6.49 10.66 -7.03
CA ASN A 94 -5.72 11.27 -5.95
C ASN A 94 -5.93 10.57 -4.60
N VAL A 95 -6.73 9.50 -4.56
CA VAL A 95 -6.96 8.70 -3.36
C VAL A 95 -5.93 7.58 -3.30
N MET A 96 -5.38 7.35 -2.13
CA MET A 96 -4.41 6.28 -1.87
C MET A 96 -4.80 5.52 -0.60
N THR A 97 -4.87 4.19 -0.70
CA THR A 97 -5.01 3.33 0.48
C THR A 97 -3.64 2.86 0.92
N VAL A 98 -3.30 3.08 2.19
CA VAL A 98 -2.06 2.59 2.81
C VAL A 98 -2.37 1.55 3.89
N LEU A 99 -1.70 0.41 3.82
CA LEU A 99 -1.81 -0.66 4.81
C LEU A 99 -0.50 -0.78 5.57
N THR A 100 -0.60 -0.75 6.89
CA THR A 100 0.55 -0.96 7.78
C THR A 100 0.31 -2.12 8.73
N ASP A 101 1.39 -2.68 9.27
CA ASP A 101 1.30 -3.57 10.43
C ASP A 101 1.10 -2.78 11.73
N LYS A 102 0.99 -3.48 12.86
CA LYS A 102 0.79 -2.86 14.18
C LYS A 102 1.95 -1.96 14.65
N TYR A 103 3.11 -2.04 14.00
CA TYR A 103 4.29 -1.24 14.31
C TYR A 103 4.45 -0.05 13.35
N GLY A 104 3.51 0.13 12.40
CA GLY A 104 3.58 1.20 11.40
C GLY A 104 4.58 0.91 10.28
N ASN A 105 4.96 -0.35 10.06
CA ASN A 105 5.71 -0.75 8.88
C ASN A 105 4.77 -0.89 7.69
N LEU A 106 5.24 -0.46 6.52
CA LEU A 106 4.49 -0.60 5.27
C LEU A 106 4.26 -2.09 4.97
N VAL A 107 3.00 -2.46 4.80
CA VAL A 107 2.59 -3.73 4.19
C VAL A 107 2.42 -3.48 2.70
N THR A 108 1.49 -2.61 2.31
CA THR A 108 1.31 -2.22 0.90
C THR A 108 0.68 -0.84 0.80
N THR A 109 0.71 -0.26 -0.38
CA THR A 109 -0.03 0.96 -0.71
C THR A 109 -0.51 0.88 -2.16
N THR A 110 -1.70 1.42 -2.44
CA THR A 110 -2.32 1.35 -3.76
C THR A 110 -3.06 2.65 -4.10
N PRO A 111 -3.06 3.10 -5.37
CA PRO A 111 -4.03 4.07 -5.85
C PRO A 111 -5.45 3.54 -5.69
N GLY A 112 -6.37 4.41 -5.30
CA GLY A 112 -7.77 4.11 -5.06
C GLY A 112 -8.05 3.59 -3.65
N VAL A 113 -9.32 3.25 -3.42
CA VAL A 113 -9.82 2.62 -2.19
C VAL A 113 -9.82 1.10 -2.33
N ILE A 114 -9.46 0.38 -1.27
CA ILE A 114 -9.72 -1.07 -1.21
C ILE A 114 -11.15 -1.30 -0.69
N LYS A 115 -11.92 -2.13 -1.39
CA LYS A 115 -13.25 -2.58 -0.97
C LYS A 115 -13.16 -3.97 -0.37
#